data_AF-A0A1W6SQJ9-F1
#
_entry.id   AF-A0A1W6SQJ9-F1
#
_cell.length_a   1.000
_cell.length_b   1.000
_cell.length_c   1.000
_cell.angle_alpha   90.00
_cell.angle_beta   90.00
_cell.angle_gamma   90.00
#
_symmetry.space_group_name_H-M   'P 1'
#
loop_
_entity.id
_entity.type
_entity.pdbx_description
1 polymer ?
#
loop_
_entity_poly.entity_id
_entity_poly.type
_entity_poly.pdbx_seq_one_letter_code
_entity_poly.pdbx_strand_id
1 'polypeptide(L)'
;MPTVENTPYDYLSLAATPRPVSGIANRTHWNVCVYLFLHNFASVRIGIVIGKATHPVRCEVSRLFVIDQLSWRGVLMGTSHSPKQNQIISALPVGEYTRILPFLELVNLSLGEVIYEPNIPISYVYFPATCIIARVYQLESGLSRQVSMIGNEGVTGTSLLLGCDSTPATVIVQSPGYCYRIKANILKKELKPGGILQQLLLKFTQALLLQTEQSAVDHRQTVTNQLCRLLLMTEDRSFDHSLPMTHELVGNMLGVRRESVTAAAQTLQAEGAIKYRRGHITILNRKVMEDRVSEGYIGLKKEYHRLLSNEAQATTENAFQTDLSYLRMNG
;
A
#
# COMPACT_ATOMS: atom_id res chain seq x y z
N MET A 1 -8.33 -51.76 21.28
CA MET A 1 -7.37 -51.09 20.38
C MET A 1 -7.97 -51.06 18.98
N PRO A 2 -7.78 -50.00 18.16
CA PRO A 2 -7.33 -48.62 18.46
C PRO A 2 -8.48 -47.60 18.23
N THR A 3 -8.69 -46.49 18.97
CA THR A 3 -7.95 -45.19 19.11
C THR A 3 -7.66 -44.42 17.82
N VAL A 4 -8.41 -43.33 17.59
CA VAL A 4 -8.04 -42.11 16.82
C VAL A 4 -8.79 -40.94 17.47
N GLU A 5 -8.22 -40.24 18.44
CA GLU A 5 -7.43 -38.99 18.35
C GLU A 5 -8.20 -37.74 17.89
N ASN A 6 -8.26 -36.78 18.82
CA ASN A 6 -8.69 -35.40 18.66
C ASN A 6 -7.79 -34.64 17.67
N THR A 7 -8.39 -33.80 16.82
CA THR A 7 -7.73 -32.62 16.25
C THR A 7 -8.58 -31.38 16.52
N PRO A 8 -8.02 -30.28 17.06
CA PRO A 8 -8.75 -29.05 17.34
C PRO A 8 -8.89 -28.22 16.06
N TYR A 9 -10.12 -27.97 15.61
CA TYR A 9 -10.40 -26.87 14.72
C TYR A 9 -10.61 -25.62 15.57
N ASP A 10 -9.74 -24.63 15.42
CA ASP A 10 -9.86 -23.31 16.03
C ASP A 10 -11.16 -22.62 15.55
N TYR A 11 -12.11 -22.47 16.47
CA TYR A 11 -13.30 -21.65 16.26
C TYR A 11 -12.92 -20.18 16.40
N LEU A 12 -12.91 -19.43 15.30
CA LEU A 12 -12.96 -17.96 15.36
C LEU A 12 -14.38 -17.54 15.78
N SER A 13 -14.58 -17.30 17.08
CA SER A 13 -15.80 -16.65 17.57
C SER A 13 -15.76 -15.16 17.19
N LEU A 14 -16.44 -14.78 16.10
CA LEU A 14 -16.80 -13.39 15.87
C LEU A 14 -17.98 -13.05 16.79
N ALA A 15 -17.69 -12.65 18.02
CA ALA A 15 -18.66 -12.02 18.89
C ALA A 15 -18.92 -10.58 18.39
N ALA A 16 -19.78 -10.43 17.39
CA ALA A 16 -20.35 -9.12 17.07
C ALA A 16 -21.46 -8.82 18.09
N THR A 17 -21.21 -7.87 18.99
CA THR A 17 -22.30 -7.30 19.81
C THR A 17 -23.25 -6.53 18.89
N PRO A 18 -24.54 -6.91 18.80
CA PRO A 18 -25.46 -6.17 17.94
C PRO A 18 -25.76 -4.81 18.59
N ARG A 19 -25.56 -3.72 17.84
CA ARG A 19 -26.22 -2.44 18.17
C ARG A 19 -27.73 -2.60 17.92
N PRO A 20 -28.60 -2.15 18.84
CA PRO A 20 -30.04 -2.28 18.66
C PRO A 20 -30.50 -1.38 17.51
N VAL A 21 -31.18 -1.97 16.53
CA VAL A 21 -31.97 -1.23 15.54
C VAL A 21 -33.24 -0.73 16.23
N SER A 22 -33.47 0.58 16.22
CA SER A 22 -34.66 1.21 16.81
C SER A 22 -35.93 0.70 16.12
N GLY A 23 -36.80 0.01 16.87
CA GLY A 23 -38.13 -0.33 16.36
C GLY A 23 -38.83 -1.60 16.87
N ILE A 24 -38.38 -2.27 17.94
CA ILE A 24 -39.16 -3.36 18.57
C ILE A 24 -39.08 -3.23 20.09
N ALA A 25 -40.23 -2.92 20.70
CA ALA A 25 -40.40 -2.89 22.14
C ALA A 25 -40.63 -4.31 22.71
N ASN A 26 -40.16 -4.50 23.95
CA ASN A 26 -40.42 -5.59 24.90
C ASN A 26 -39.59 -6.90 24.83
N ARG A 27 -38.71 -7.01 25.84
CA ARG A 27 -38.39 -8.17 26.70
C ARG A 27 -38.36 -9.57 26.07
N THR A 28 -37.16 -10.03 25.71
CA THR A 28 -36.55 -11.32 26.11
C THR A 28 -35.18 -11.45 25.42
N HIS A 29 -34.14 -11.88 26.13
CA HIS A 29 -32.79 -12.04 25.58
C HIS A 29 -32.78 -13.16 24.52
N TRP A 30 -32.54 -12.80 23.25
CA TRP A 30 -32.23 -13.74 22.16
C TRP A 30 -30.73 -13.69 21.90
N ASN A 31 -30.01 -14.78 22.18
CA ASN A 31 -28.64 -14.96 21.71
C ASN A 31 -28.69 -15.58 20.31
N VAL A 32 -28.39 -14.80 19.28
CA VAL A 32 -28.23 -15.31 17.90
C VAL A 32 -26.78 -15.74 17.73
N CYS A 33 -26.53 -17.03 17.57
CA CYS A 33 -25.21 -17.56 17.21
C CYS A 33 -25.17 -17.85 15.71
N VAL A 34 -24.30 -17.14 14.98
CA VAL A 34 -24.04 -17.40 13.55
C VAL A 34 -22.81 -18.29 13.45
N TYR A 35 -22.95 -19.48 12.84
CA TYR A 35 -21.84 -20.37 12.56
C TYR A 35 -21.59 -20.43 11.05
N LEU A 36 -20.34 -20.20 10.65
CA LEU A 36 -19.88 -20.35 9.27
C LEU A 36 -19.25 -21.73 9.11
N PHE A 37 -19.83 -22.57 8.25
CA PHE A 37 -19.24 -23.86 7.88
C PHE A 37 -18.61 -23.76 6.50
N LEU A 38 -17.29 -24.00 6.42
CA LEU A 38 -16.57 -24.16 5.18
C LEU A 38 -16.50 -25.65 4.83
N HIS A 39 -17.36 -26.10 3.92
CA HIS A 39 -17.28 -27.45 3.37
C HIS A 39 -16.75 -27.38 1.92
N ASN A 40 -15.44 -27.56 1.80
CA ASN A 40 -14.68 -27.78 0.56
C ASN A 40 -14.61 -26.58 -0.43
N PHE A 41 -13.46 -26.45 -1.10
CA PHE A 41 -12.96 -25.26 -1.83
C PHE A 41 -13.77 -24.76 -3.05
N ALA A 42 -15.01 -25.19 -3.24
CA ALA A 42 -15.84 -24.77 -4.37
C ALA A 42 -17.16 -24.08 -3.98
N SER A 43 -17.57 -24.05 -2.70
CA SER A 43 -18.82 -23.40 -2.28
C SER A 43 -18.85 -23.04 -0.80
N VAL A 44 -18.93 -21.75 -0.46
CA VAL A 44 -19.23 -21.31 0.92
C VAL A 44 -20.74 -21.38 1.13
N ARG A 45 -21.21 -22.22 2.06
CA ARG A 45 -22.61 -22.22 2.50
C ARG A 45 -22.72 -21.54 3.86
N ILE A 46 -23.43 -20.42 3.91
CA ILE A 46 -23.72 -19.72 5.17
C ILE A 46 -25.04 -20.26 5.72
N GLY A 47 -24.99 -20.91 6.88
CA GLY A 47 -26.18 -21.34 7.62
C GLY A 47 -26.41 -20.43 8.82
N ILE A 48 -27.59 -19.82 8.94
CA ILE A 48 -28.00 -19.10 10.15
C ILE A 48 -28.86 -20.06 10.99
N VAL A 49 -28.44 -20.32 12.23
CA VAL A 49 -29.23 -21.11 13.19
C VAL A 49 -29.76 -20.16 14.25
N ILE A 50 -31.08 -20.09 14.39
CA ILE A 50 -31.75 -19.30 15.45
C ILE A 50 -32.38 -20.31 16.41
N GLY A 51 -31.91 -20.33 17.66
CA GLY A 51 -32.44 -21.21 18.70
C GLY A 51 -32.42 -20.53 20.07
N LYS A 52 -33.35 -20.92 20.95
CA LYS A 52 -33.32 -20.51 22.37
C LYS A 52 -32.31 -21.37 23.11
N ALA A 53 -31.29 -20.74 23.68
CA ALA A 53 -30.28 -21.42 24.48
C ALA A 53 -30.88 -21.82 25.84
N THR A 54 -31.02 -23.13 26.11
CA THR A 54 -31.37 -23.63 27.45
C THR A 54 -30.20 -24.28 28.20
N HIS A 55 -29.06 -24.65 27.56
CA HIS A 55 -27.76 -25.00 28.19
C HIS A 55 -26.64 -25.22 27.14
N PRO A 56 -25.32 -25.26 27.49
CA PRO A 56 -24.23 -24.84 26.61
C PRO A 56 -23.78 -25.81 25.50
N VAL A 57 -24.33 -27.03 25.40
CA VAL A 57 -23.73 -28.09 24.54
C VAL A 57 -24.75 -28.88 23.69
N ARG A 58 -26.02 -28.46 23.60
CA ARG A 58 -26.99 -29.06 22.67
C ARG A 58 -27.93 -28.01 22.09
N CYS A 59 -27.90 -27.85 20.76
CA CYS A 59 -28.92 -27.14 19.98
C CYS A 59 -29.69 -28.17 19.16
N GLU A 60 -31.02 -28.24 19.34
CA GLU A 60 -31.90 -28.97 18.42
C GLU A 60 -32.11 -28.15 17.15
N VAL A 61 -31.68 -28.70 16.01
CA VAL A 61 -31.82 -28.10 14.69
C VAL A 61 -33.30 -28.13 14.29
N SER A 62 -34.00 -27.01 14.42
CA SER A 62 -35.44 -26.96 14.12
C SER A 62 -35.73 -26.57 12.67
N ARG A 63 -34.79 -25.91 11.95
CA ARG A 63 -34.91 -25.59 10.52
C ARG A 63 -33.57 -25.18 9.90
N LEU A 64 -33.20 -25.82 8.78
CA LEU A 64 -32.07 -25.42 7.93
C LEU A 64 -32.64 -24.56 6.79
N PHE A 65 -32.29 -23.27 6.73
CA PHE A 65 -32.61 -22.44 5.57
C PHE A 65 -31.48 -22.62 4.54
N VAL A 66 -31.76 -23.34 3.46
CA VAL A 66 -30.92 -23.31 2.26
C VAL A 66 -31.27 -22.03 1.53
N ILE A 67 -30.38 -21.05 1.55
CA ILE A 67 -30.53 -19.86 0.69
C ILE A 67 -30.10 -20.30 -0.71
N ASP A 68 -31.09 -20.70 -1.50
CA ASP A 68 -30.87 -21.03 -2.90
C ASP A 68 -30.71 -19.73 -3.71
N GLN A 69 -29.61 -19.67 -4.45
CA GLN A 69 -29.30 -18.74 -5.54
C GLN A 69 -29.95 -17.35 -5.50
N LEU A 70 -29.49 -16.47 -4.62
CA LEU A 70 -29.71 -15.02 -4.76
C LEU A 70 -28.36 -14.34 -5.01
N SER A 71 -28.06 -14.15 -6.29
CA SER A 71 -27.09 -13.22 -6.90
C SER A 71 -26.04 -12.57 -5.96
N TRP A 72 -24.98 -13.30 -5.62
CA TRP A 72 -23.82 -12.71 -4.92
C TRP A 72 -22.89 -11.89 -5.82
N ARG A 73 -23.22 -11.75 -7.10
CA ARG A 73 -22.42 -10.94 -8.05
C ARG A 73 -22.30 -9.45 -7.68
N GLY A 74 -23.09 -8.95 -6.72
CA GLY A 74 -23.09 -7.55 -6.31
C GLY A 74 -22.53 -7.21 -4.92
N VAL A 75 -22.22 -8.18 -4.05
CA VAL A 75 -21.93 -7.91 -2.62
C VAL A 75 -20.52 -8.28 -2.16
N LEU A 76 -19.69 -8.90 -3.02
CA LEU A 76 -18.28 -9.23 -2.72
C LEU A 76 -17.33 -8.75 -3.83
N MET A 77 -17.48 -7.51 -4.28
CA MET A 77 -16.42 -6.78 -4.99
C MET A 77 -15.95 -5.57 -4.16
N GLY A 78 -15.81 -5.76 -2.85
CA GLY A 78 -14.90 -4.92 -2.08
C GLY A 78 -13.48 -5.43 -2.36
N THR A 79 -12.64 -4.62 -2.99
CA THR A 79 -11.22 -4.93 -3.11
C THR A 79 -10.66 -5.19 -1.71
N SER A 80 -10.34 -6.44 -1.40
CA SER A 80 -9.69 -6.76 -0.14
C SER A 80 -8.29 -6.16 -0.17
N HIS A 81 -8.12 -5.02 0.50
CA HIS A 81 -6.82 -4.40 0.64
C HIS A 81 -5.96 -5.28 1.55
N SER A 82 -4.71 -5.52 1.12
CA SER A 82 -3.74 -6.32 1.86
C SER A 82 -2.48 -5.50 2.12
N PRO A 83 -1.86 -5.58 3.31
CA PRO A 83 -0.57 -4.94 3.57
C PRO A 83 0.51 -5.32 2.56
N LYS A 84 0.41 -6.52 1.97
CA LYS A 84 1.35 -7.01 0.96
C LYS A 84 1.22 -6.32 -0.41
N GLN A 85 0.27 -5.40 -0.59
CA GLN A 85 0.29 -4.50 -1.75
C GLN A 85 1.48 -3.53 -1.71
N ASN A 86 2.03 -3.28 -0.51
CA ASN A 86 3.29 -2.58 -0.34
C ASN A 86 4.47 -3.57 -0.47
N GLN A 87 5.46 -3.24 -1.31
CA GLN A 87 6.56 -4.13 -1.67
C GLN A 87 7.50 -4.41 -0.49
N ILE A 88 7.74 -3.42 0.39
CA ILE A 88 8.54 -3.61 1.61
C ILE A 88 7.87 -4.64 2.51
N ILE A 89 6.57 -4.47 2.79
CA ILE A 89 5.81 -5.39 3.63
C ILE A 89 5.73 -6.78 2.98
N SER A 90 5.54 -6.84 1.66
CA SER A 90 5.48 -8.09 0.91
C SER A 90 6.80 -8.87 0.94
N ALA A 91 7.93 -8.18 1.05
CA ALA A 91 9.25 -8.77 1.10
C ALA A 91 9.66 -9.27 2.50
N LEU A 92 8.86 -9.01 3.53
CA LEU A 92 9.17 -9.45 4.89
C LEU A 92 9.06 -10.97 5.03
N PRO A 93 10.04 -11.61 5.71
CA PRO A 93 9.89 -12.98 6.18
C PRO A 93 8.65 -13.13 7.07
N VAL A 94 8.04 -14.32 7.07
CA VAL A 94 6.81 -14.61 7.84
C VAL A 94 6.93 -14.17 9.30
N GLY A 95 8.08 -14.41 9.94
CA GLY A 95 8.33 -14.02 11.32
C GLY A 95 8.29 -12.51 11.56
N GLU A 96 8.88 -11.70 10.68
CA GLU A 96 8.87 -10.23 10.83
C GLU A 96 7.51 -9.64 10.44
N TYR A 97 6.89 -10.18 9.38
CA TYR A 97 5.55 -9.78 8.96
C TYR A 97 4.52 -9.98 10.07
N THR A 98 4.55 -11.15 10.74
CA THR A 98 3.61 -11.48 11.81
C THR A 98 3.76 -10.57 13.03
N ARG A 99 4.96 -10.06 13.31
CA ARG A 99 5.18 -9.11 14.42
C ARG A 99 4.59 -7.74 14.16
N ILE A 100 4.72 -7.22 12.93
CA ILE A 100 4.20 -5.88 12.60
C ILE A 100 2.71 -5.87 12.28
N LEU A 101 2.17 -6.99 11.78
CA LEU A 101 0.80 -7.10 11.28
C LEU A 101 -0.29 -6.58 12.25
N PRO A 102 -0.25 -6.88 13.56
CA PRO A 102 -1.26 -6.41 14.51
C PRO A 102 -1.28 -4.88 14.69
N PHE A 103 -0.22 -4.18 14.28
CA PHE A 103 -0.06 -2.74 14.43
C PHE A 103 -0.30 -1.95 13.13
N LEU A 104 -0.58 -2.65 12.03
CA LEU A 104 -0.87 -2.02 10.74
C LEU A 104 -2.34 -1.62 10.65
N GLU A 105 -2.57 -0.32 10.49
CA GLU A 105 -3.90 0.26 10.32
C GLU A 105 -4.11 0.64 8.85
N LEU A 106 -5.13 0.08 8.20
CA LEU A 106 -5.55 0.53 6.88
C LEU A 106 -6.19 1.93 6.98
N VAL A 107 -5.72 2.86 6.16
CA VAL A 107 -6.28 4.21 6.02
C VAL A 107 -6.51 4.54 4.55
N ASN A 108 -7.54 5.34 4.27
CA ASN A 108 -7.77 5.93 2.97
C ASN A 108 -7.32 7.39 3.01
N LEU A 109 -6.43 7.77 2.11
CA LEU A 109 -5.83 9.09 2.05
C LEU A 109 -6.40 9.89 0.88
N SER A 110 -6.76 11.14 1.15
CA SER A 110 -7.37 12.03 0.15
C SER A 110 -6.33 12.86 -0.58
N LEU A 111 -6.61 13.23 -1.83
CA LEU A 111 -5.74 14.13 -2.61
C LEU A 111 -5.48 15.44 -1.84
N GLY A 112 -4.22 15.83 -1.70
CA GLY A 112 -3.82 17.06 -1.02
C GLY A 112 -3.79 16.97 0.51
N GLU A 113 -4.13 15.82 1.10
CA GLU A 113 -4.02 15.62 2.54
C GLU A 113 -2.57 15.70 3.00
N VAL A 114 -2.28 16.56 3.98
CA VAL A 114 -0.95 16.70 4.59
C VAL A 114 -0.83 15.70 5.72
N ILE A 115 0.07 14.73 5.56
CA ILE A 115 0.31 13.70 6.57
C ILE A 115 1.47 14.05 7.50
N TYR A 116 2.44 14.85 7.05
CA TYR A 116 3.45 15.47 7.90
C TYR A 116 3.56 16.96 7.61
N GLU A 117 3.45 17.73 8.69
CA GLU A 117 3.81 19.14 8.71
C GLU A 117 5.32 19.30 8.94
N PRO A 118 5.97 20.33 8.36
CA PRO A 118 7.39 20.58 8.54
C PRO A 118 7.80 20.65 10.00
N ASN A 119 8.87 19.94 10.35
CA ASN A 119 9.50 19.92 11.66
C ASN A 119 8.61 19.48 12.84
N ILE A 120 7.42 18.93 12.57
CA ILE A 120 6.56 18.32 13.59
C ILE A 120 6.95 16.85 13.79
N PRO A 121 6.99 16.35 15.05
CA PRO A 121 7.28 14.95 15.32
C PRO A 121 6.35 13.97 14.60
N ILE A 122 6.95 12.96 13.97
CA ILE A 122 6.25 11.92 13.21
C ILE A 122 5.56 10.97 14.17
N SER A 123 4.21 10.96 14.14
CA SER A 123 3.39 10.07 14.95
C SER A 123 3.15 8.71 14.30
N TYR A 124 2.99 8.70 12.97
CA TYR A 124 2.71 7.51 12.17
C TYR A 124 3.63 7.43 10.96
N VAL A 125 3.99 6.21 10.57
CA VAL A 125 4.72 5.89 9.34
C VAL A 125 3.77 5.19 8.39
N TYR A 126 3.81 5.55 7.11
CA TYR A 126 2.85 5.17 6.09
C TYR A 126 3.52 4.31 5.01
N PHE A 127 2.92 3.16 4.72
CA PHE A 127 3.27 2.20 3.68
C PHE A 127 2.19 2.24 2.60
N PRO A 128 2.37 3.01 1.51
CA PRO A 128 1.37 3.13 0.46
C PRO A 128 1.02 1.76 -0.13
N ALA A 129 -0.26 1.55 -0.42
CA ALA A 129 -0.74 0.37 -1.15
C ALA A 129 -1.20 0.76 -2.56
N THR A 130 -2.00 1.83 -2.69
CA THR A 130 -2.49 2.34 -3.98
C THR A 130 -2.37 3.86 -4.13
N CYS A 131 -2.01 4.58 -3.05
CA CYS A 131 -1.78 6.02 -3.10
C CYS A 131 -0.34 6.37 -3.47
N ILE A 132 -0.11 7.63 -3.84
CA ILE A 132 1.23 8.20 -4.03
C ILE A 132 1.37 9.38 -3.09
N ILE A 133 2.46 9.41 -2.35
CA ILE A 133 2.79 10.45 -1.37
C ILE A 133 3.99 11.22 -1.87
N ALA A 134 3.93 12.55 -1.85
CA ALA A 134 4.99 13.44 -2.27
C ALA A 134 5.65 14.13 -1.07
N ARG A 135 6.96 14.37 -1.17
CA ARG A 135 7.71 15.27 -0.30
C ARG A 135 7.89 16.59 -1.04
N VAL A 136 7.39 17.67 -0.46
CA VAL A 136 7.40 19.01 -1.07
C VAL A 136 8.06 20.01 -0.13
N TYR A 137 8.77 20.97 -0.71
CA TYR A 137 9.33 22.12 -0.01
C TYR A 137 8.68 23.39 -0.52
N GLN A 138 8.33 24.28 0.39
CA GLN A 138 7.91 25.63 0.05
C GLN A 138 9.13 26.51 -0.19
N LEU A 139 9.10 27.27 -1.27
CA LEU A 139 10.15 28.21 -1.67
C LEU A 139 9.79 29.61 -1.18
N GLU A 140 10.80 30.48 -1.03
CA GLU A 140 10.60 31.89 -0.65
C GLU A 140 9.69 32.64 -1.63
N SER A 141 9.65 32.21 -2.89
CA SER A 141 8.76 32.75 -3.94
C SER A 141 7.27 32.45 -3.71
N GLY A 142 6.93 31.65 -2.70
CA GLY A 142 5.57 31.17 -2.43
C GLY A 142 5.18 29.94 -3.26
N LEU A 143 6.01 29.52 -4.22
CA LEU A 143 5.83 28.27 -4.95
C LEU A 143 6.24 27.07 -4.08
N SER A 144 5.70 25.90 -4.39
CA SER A 144 6.20 24.63 -3.85
C SER A 144 7.02 23.89 -4.90
N ARG A 145 7.89 22.98 -4.46
CA ARG A 145 8.58 22.05 -5.34
C ARG A 145 8.62 20.67 -4.72
N GLN A 146 8.19 19.68 -5.51
CA GLN A 146 8.32 18.28 -5.15
C GLN A 146 9.76 17.82 -5.35
N VAL A 147 10.32 17.19 -4.32
CA VAL A 147 11.68 16.64 -4.37
C VAL A 147 11.69 15.12 -4.50
N SER A 148 10.64 14.44 -4.04
CA SER A 148 10.48 12.99 -4.19
C SER A 148 9.03 12.56 -4.05
N MET A 149 8.73 11.35 -4.52
CA MET A 149 7.47 10.64 -4.39
C MET A 149 7.69 9.20 -3.91
N ILE A 150 6.70 8.68 -3.20
CA ILE A 150 6.70 7.39 -2.52
C ILE A 150 5.39 6.70 -2.90
N GLY A 151 5.48 5.59 -3.63
CA GLY A 151 4.34 4.72 -3.95
C GLY A 151 4.38 3.42 -3.16
N ASN A 152 3.82 2.36 -3.73
CA ASN A 152 3.75 1.06 -3.07
C ASN A 152 5.11 0.37 -2.93
N GLU A 153 6.16 0.89 -3.54
CA GLU A 153 7.53 0.42 -3.40
C GLU A 153 8.18 0.84 -2.07
N GLY A 154 7.55 1.76 -1.33
CA GLY A 154 8.24 2.54 -0.30
C GLY A 154 7.51 2.72 1.02
N VAL A 155 8.09 3.59 1.83
CA VAL A 155 7.55 4.00 3.14
C VAL A 155 7.85 5.47 3.40
N THR A 156 6.99 6.16 4.16
CA THR A 156 7.30 7.50 4.67
C THR A 156 8.17 7.46 5.93
N GLY A 157 8.56 8.62 6.47
CA GLY A 157 9.20 8.70 7.78
C GLY A 157 10.59 8.04 7.85
N THR A 158 11.30 7.96 6.73
CA THR A 158 12.70 7.46 6.68
C THR A 158 13.65 8.26 7.57
N SER A 159 13.29 9.49 7.96
CA SER A 159 14.03 10.28 8.96
C SER A 159 14.17 9.57 10.31
N LEU A 160 13.20 8.73 10.69
CA LEU A 160 13.26 7.93 11.92
C LEU A 160 14.42 6.92 11.91
N LEU A 161 14.82 6.45 10.74
CA LEU A 161 15.97 5.54 10.55
C LEU A 161 17.30 6.28 10.73
N LEU A 162 17.30 7.59 10.49
CA LEU A 162 18.46 8.47 10.55
C LEU A 162 18.61 9.14 11.91
N GLY A 163 17.84 8.73 12.92
CA GLY A 163 17.87 9.30 14.27
C GLY A 163 17.11 10.63 14.40
N CYS A 164 16.29 10.99 13.42
CA CYS A 164 15.48 12.21 13.47
C CYS A 164 14.00 11.88 13.70
N ASP A 165 13.33 12.69 14.51
CA ASP A 165 11.92 12.47 14.85
C ASP A 165 10.95 13.26 13.97
N SER A 166 11.46 14.12 13.10
CA SER A 166 10.68 14.97 12.19
C SER A 166 11.36 15.05 10.81
N THR A 167 10.73 15.76 9.88
CA THR A 167 11.30 16.08 8.57
C THR A 167 10.98 17.54 8.22
N PRO A 168 11.90 18.28 7.57
CA PRO A 168 11.63 19.66 7.15
C PRO A 168 10.74 19.76 5.91
N ALA A 169 10.49 18.65 5.21
CA ALA A 169 9.58 18.62 4.08
C ALA A 169 8.13 18.55 4.57
N THR A 170 7.22 19.24 3.87
CA THR A 170 5.80 18.88 3.95
C THR A 170 5.60 17.56 3.21
N VAL A 171 4.86 16.64 3.80
CA VAL A 171 4.53 15.36 3.16
C VAL A 171 3.04 15.31 2.87
N ILE A 172 2.71 15.25 1.59
CA ILE A 172 1.35 15.47 1.07
C ILE A 172 0.95 14.33 0.12
N VAL A 173 -0.32 13.98 0.12
CA VAL A 173 -0.87 12.93 -0.76
C VAL A 173 -1.03 13.51 -2.17
N GLN A 174 -0.24 12.98 -3.11
CA GLN A 174 -0.24 13.36 -4.53
C GLN A 174 -1.31 12.61 -5.33
N SER A 175 -1.51 11.32 -5.02
CA SER A 175 -2.57 10.50 -5.62
C SER A 175 -3.36 9.84 -4.49
N PRO A 176 -4.70 9.98 -4.47
CA PRO A 176 -5.53 9.42 -3.43
C PRO A 176 -5.49 7.89 -3.46
N GLY A 177 -5.81 7.25 -2.34
CA GLY A 177 -5.91 5.80 -2.26
C GLY A 177 -5.57 5.25 -0.89
N TYR A 178 -5.32 3.95 -0.85
CA TYR A 178 -5.14 3.20 0.38
C TYR A 178 -3.67 3.11 0.79
N CYS A 179 -3.46 3.10 2.10
CA CYS A 179 -2.18 3.02 2.75
C CYS A 179 -2.29 2.25 4.07
N TYR A 180 -1.23 1.58 4.49
CA TYR A 180 -1.13 1.04 5.84
C TYR A 180 -0.24 1.91 6.69
N ARG A 181 -0.69 2.31 7.88
CA ARG A 181 0.12 3.09 8.81
C ARG A 181 0.45 2.31 10.07
N ILE A 182 1.59 2.61 10.67
CA ILE A 182 2.05 2.09 11.96
C ILE A 182 2.50 3.25 12.84
N LYS A 183 2.30 3.15 14.16
CA LYS A 183 2.83 4.16 15.09
C LYS A 183 4.36 4.20 15.02
N ALA A 184 4.93 5.39 14.97
CA ALA A 184 6.38 5.59 14.84
C ALA A 184 7.18 4.92 15.96
N ASN A 185 6.67 4.97 17.20
CA ASN A 185 7.32 4.33 18.35
C ASN A 185 7.31 2.79 18.29
N ILE A 186 6.29 2.19 17.68
CA ILE A 186 6.22 0.74 17.45
C ILE A 186 7.22 0.36 16.37
N LEU A 187 7.23 1.06 15.24
CA LEU A 187 8.21 0.80 14.18
C LEU A 187 9.65 0.93 14.70
N LYS A 188 9.96 1.99 15.46
CA LYS A 188 11.28 2.14 16.09
C LYS A 188 11.66 0.96 16.97
N LYS A 189 10.72 0.37 17.72
CA LYS A 189 10.97 -0.82 18.54
C LYS A 189 11.27 -2.05 17.66
N GLU A 190 10.49 -2.26 16.61
CA GLU A 190 10.69 -3.37 15.66
C GLU A 190 11.99 -3.27 14.87
N LEU A 191 12.56 -2.07 14.75
CA LEU A 191 13.85 -1.85 14.10
C LEU A 191 15.05 -2.07 15.03
N LYS A 192 14.88 -2.07 16.36
CA LYS A 192 15.99 -2.24 17.33
C LYS A 192 16.73 -3.57 17.19
N PRO A 193 16.06 -4.72 16.99
CA PRO A 193 16.74 -6.00 16.79
C PRO A 193 17.49 -6.08 15.46
N GLY A 194 17.28 -5.12 14.55
CA GLY A 194 17.69 -5.20 13.15
C GLY A 194 16.84 -6.19 12.35
N GLY A 195 17.43 -6.83 11.35
CA GLY A 195 16.76 -7.81 10.49
C GLY A 195 16.35 -7.28 9.11
N ILE A 196 15.50 -8.03 8.43
CA ILE A 196 15.14 -7.77 7.03
C ILE A 196 14.32 -6.50 6.90
N LEU A 197 13.41 -6.20 7.83
CA LEU A 197 12.66 -4.95 7.83
C LEU A 197 13.61 -3.75 7.83
N GLN A 198 14.57 -3.70 8.76
CA GLN A 198 15.54 -2.60 8.82
C GLN A 198 16.36 -2.50 7.54
N GLN A 199 16.84 -3.62 7.00
CA GLN A 199 17.61 -3.64 5.75
C GLN A 199 16.81 -3.10 4.57
N LEU A 200 15.56 -3.55 4.41
CA LEU A 200 14.66 -3.07 3.35
C LEU A 200 14.40 -1.56 3.49
N LEU A 201 14.16 -1.07 4.70
CA LEU A 201 13.95 0.35 4.96
C LEU A 201 15.20 1.20 4.65
N LEU A 202 16.40 0.70 4.96
CA LEU A 202 17.67 1.36 4.62
C LEU A 202 17.91 1.36 3.11
N LYS A 203 17.68 0.24 2.42
CA LYS A 203 17.75 0.16 0.96
C LYS A 203 16.78 1.13 0.29
N PHE A 204 15.52 1.18 0.75
CA PHE A 204 14.56 2.16 0.26
C PHE A 204 15.02 3.60 0.53
N THR A 205 15.61 3.86 1.70
CA THR A 205 16.16 5.20 2.03
C THR A 205 17.25 5.61 1.06
N GLN A 206 18.17 4.70 0.69
CA GLN A 206 19.18 4.96 -0.34
C GLN A 206 18.55 5.30 -1.70
N ALA A 207 17.51 4.55 -2.11
CA ALA A 207 16.79 4.82 -3.35
C ALA A 207 16.12 6.21 -3.33
N LEU A 208 15.53 6.59 -2.19
CA LEU A 208 14.89 7.89 -2.00
C LEU A 208 15.89 9.06 -1.97
N LEU A 209 17.09 8.84 -1.44
CA LEU A 209 18.19 9.81 -1.49
C LEU A 209 18.60 10.06 -2.95
N LEU A 210 18.84 9.01 -3.73
CA LEU A 210 19.15 9.14 -5.16
C LEU A 210 18.03 9.87 -5.91
N GLN A 211 16.76 9.59 -5.61
CA GLN A 211 15.63 10.32 -6.20
C GLN A 211 15.69 11.81 -5.89
N THR A 212 16.04 12.16 -4.65
CA THR A 212 16.16 13.54 -4.18
C THR A 212 17.34 14.24 -4.86
N GLU A 213 18.50 13.58 -4.98
CA GLU A 213 19.67 14.09 -5.71
C GLU A 213 19.33 14.36 -7.18
N GLN A 214 18.65 13.41 -7.83
CA GLN A 214 18.22 13.55 -9.22
C GLN A 214 17.27 14.74 -9.42
N SER A 215 16.44 15.07 -8.42
CA SER A 215 15.55 16.24 -8.49
C SER A 215 16.30 17.58 -8.59
N ALA A 216 17.53 17.65 -8.06
CA ALA A 216 18.40 18.81 -8.16
C ALA A 216 19.05 18.92 -9.55
N VAL A 217 19.42 17.78 -10.15
CA VAL A 217 19.96 17.71 -11.52
C VAL A 217 18.89 18.09 -12.54
N ASP A 218 17.68 17.55 -12.40
CA ASP A 218 16.59 17.73 -13.36
C ASP A 218 15.98 19.14 -13.35
N HIS A 219 16.27 19.95 -12.34
CA HIS A 219 15.79 21.34 -12.27
C HIS A 219 16.21 22.19 -13.49
N ARG A 220 17.35 21.87 -14.12
CA ARG A 220 17.87 22.58 -15.31
C ARG A 220 17.19 22.16 -16.61
N GLN A 221 16.36 21.13 -16.59
CA GLN A 221 15.66 20.62 -17.77
C GLN A 221 14.49 21.52 -18.17
N THR A 222 14.05 21.42 -19.42
CA THR A 222 12.84 22.12 -19.88
C THR A 222 11.61 21.67 -19.10
N VAL A 223 10.59 22.52 -19.00
CA VAL A 223 9.33 22.18 -18.31
C VAL A 223 8.67 20.95 -18.95
N THR A 224 8.78 20.79 -20.27
CA THR A 224 8.31 19.62 -21.01
C THR A 224 8.99 18.33 -20.56
N ASN A 225 10.33 18.34 -20.39
CA ASN A 225 11.07 17.17 -19.92
C ASN A 225 10.78 16.87 -18.44
N GLN A 226 10.67 17.92 -17.60
CA GLN A 226 10.27 17.78 -16.21
C GLN A 226 8.86 17.18 -16.08
N LEU A 227 7.93 17.59 -16.94
CA LEU A 227 6.58 17.02 -17.03
C LEU A 227 6.62 15.54 -17.45
N CYS A 228 7.37 15.19 -18.50
CA CYS A 228 7.55 13.79 -18.91
C CYS A 228 8.00 12.91 -17.74
N ARG A 229 9.06 13.35 -17.02
CA ARG A 229 9.58 12.63 -15.86
C ARG A 229 8.54 12.49 -14.75
N LEU A 230 7.81 13.56 -14.41
CA LEU A 230 6.77 13.52 -13.39
C LEU A 230 5.68 12.51 -13.74
N LEU A 231 5.21 12.51 -14.98
CA LEU A 231 4.17 11.59 -15.46
C LEU A 231 4.67 10.14 -15.46
N LEU A 232 5.88 9.87 -15.98
CA LEU A 232 6.49 8.54 -15.98
C LEU A 232 6.66 7.99 -14.56
N MET A 233 7.19 8.81 -13.65
CA MET A 233 7.41 8.42 -12.25
C MET A 233 6.09 8.16 -11.50
N THR A 234 5.04 8.88 -11.86
CA THR A 234 3.70 8.70 -11.29
C THR A 234 3.05 7.42 -11.85
N GLU A 235 3.16 7.20 -13.16
CA GLU A 235 2.67 5.98 -13.83
C GLU A 235 3.37 4.72 -13.30
N ASP A 236 4.69 4.77 -13.06
CA ASP A 236 5.45 3.66 -12.48
C ASP A 236 4.94 3.22 -11.08
N ARG A 237 4.13 4.07 -10.43
CA ARG A 237 3.58 3.88 -9.08
C ARG A 237 2.06 3.80 -9.05
N SER A 238 1.42 3.90 -10.21
CA SER A 238 -0.02 3.84 -10.38
C SER A 238 -0.38 2.51 -11.04
N PHE A 239 -1.53 1.95 -10.66
CA PHE A 239 -2.11 0.81 -11.37
C PHE A 239 -2.85 1.21 -12.65
N ASP A 240 -3.11 2.51 -12.83
CA ASP A 240 -3.83 3.09 -13.96
C ASP A 240 -2.94 4.06 -14.74
N HIS A 241 -3.01 4.00 -16.07
CA HIS A 241 -2.36 4.90 -17.03
C HIS A 241 -3.04 6.29 -17.10
N SER A 242 -4.19 6.45 -16.45
CA SER A 242 -4.88 7.72 -16.27
C SER A 242 -4.48 8.38 -14.95
N LEU A 243 -3.90 9.58 -15.05
CA LEU A 243 -3.44 10.36 -13.90
C LEU A 243 -4.43 11.50 -13.61
N PRO A 244 -5.20 11.46 -12.50
CA PRO A 244 -6.10 12.54 -12.11
C PRO A 244 -5.29 13.73 -11.60
N MET A 245 -4.83 14.58 -12.52
CA MET A 245 -3.91 15.68 -12.24
C MET A 245 -4.31 16.94 -13.00
N THR A 246 -4.37 18.08 -12.30
CA THR A 246 -4.60 19.40 -12.91
C THR A 246 -3.27 20.06 -13.28
N HIS A 247 -3.28 21.01 -14.21
CA HIS A 247 -2.07 21.81 -14.50
C HIS A 247 -1.58 22.62 -13.31
N GLU A 248 -2.48 23.02 -12.42
CA GLU A 248 -2.14 23.71 -11.18
C GLU A 248 -1.39 22.79 -10.21
N LEU A 249 -1.89 21.57 -10.03
CA LEU A 249 -1.22 20.55 -9.23
C LEU A 249 0.18 20.23 -9.78
N VAL A 250 0.30 20.04 -11.10
CA VAL A 250 1.61 19.87 -11.77
C VAL A 250 2.49 21.09 -11.56
N GLY A 251 1.94 22.31 -11.67
CA GLY A 251 2.69 23.55 -11.47
C GLY A 251 3.31 23.61 -10.07
N ASN A 252 2.52 23.28 -9.06
CA ASN A 252 2.96 23.17 -7.67
C ASN A 252 4.00 22.06 -7.45
N MET A 253 3.92 20.95 -8.19
CA MET A 253 4.92 19.87 -8.11
C MET A 253 6.24 20.27 -8.75
N LEU A 254 6.18 20.91 -9.93
CA LEU A 254 7.35 21.31 -10.69
C LEU A 254 7.94 22.65 -10.22
N GLY A 255 7.24 23.41 -9.37
CA GLY A 255 7.65 24.75 -8.97
C GLY A 255 7.67 25.73 -10.14
N VAL A 256 6.69 25.61 -11.03
CA VAL A 256 6.52 26.49 -12.21
C VAL A 256 5.09 27.02 -12.26
N ARG A 257 4.88 28.09 -13.04
CA ARG A 257 3.55 28.62 -13.23
C ARG A 257 2.69 27.69 -14.09
N ARG A 258 1.38 27.72 -13.88
CA ARG A 258 0.39 26.89 -14.58
C ARG A 258 0.45 27.08 -16.11
N GLU A 259 0.78 28.27 -16.58
CA GLU A 259 0.90 28.59 -18.01
C GLU A 259 2.03 27.79 -18.66
N SER A 260 3.16 27.64 -17.96
CA SER A 260 4.30 26.84 -18.42
C SER A 260 3.93 25.36 -18.55
N VAL A 261 3.16 24.84 -17.58
CA VAL A 261 2.62 23.47 -17.66
C VAL A 261 1.66 23.32 -18.84
N THR A 262 0.83 24.33 -19.08
CA THR A 262 -0.14 24.30 -20.19
C THR A 262 0.55 24.24 -21.53
N ALA A 263 1.59 25.07 -21.74
CA ALA A 263 2.40 25.02 -22.95
C ALA A 263 3.11 23.66 -23.11
N ALA A 264 3.73 23.14 -22.05
CA ALA A 264 4.37 21.83 -22.07
C ALA A 264 3.40 20.69 -22.41
N ALA A 265 2.21 20.68 -21.81
CA ALA A 265 1.18 19.67 -22.08
C ALA A 265 0.65 19.77 -23.53
N GLN A 266 0.50 20.98 -24.07
CA GLN A 266 0.13 21.17 -25.47
C GLN A 266 1.18 20.60 -26.43
N THR A 267 2.47 20.85 -26.17
CA THR A 267 3.58 20.26 -26.94
C THR A 267 3.51 18.74 -26.93
N LEU A 268 3.40 18.12 -25.75
CA LEU A 268 3.33 16.66 -25.62
C LEU A 268 2.08 16.06 -26.27
N GLN A 269 0.97 16.80 -26.26
CA GLN A 269 -0.26 16.35 -26.92
C GLN A 269 -0.16 16.44 -28.44
N ALA A 270 0.46 17.49 -28.99
CA ALA A 270 0.70 17.63 -30.43
C ALA A 270 1.62 16.51 -30.98
N GLU A 271 2.53 16.02 -30.14
CA GLU A 271 3.42 14.90 -30.46
C GLU A 271 2.77 13.52 -30.26
N GLY A 272 1.52 13.48 -29.78
CA GLY A 272 0.81 12.23 -29.48
C GLY A 272 1.38 11.47 -28.27
N ALA A 273 2.20 12.11 -27.43
CA ALA A 273 2.75 11.49 -26.23
C ALA A 273 1.69 11.35 -25.13
N ILE A 274 0.80 12.33 -25.01
CA ILE A 274 -0.27 12.36 -24.01
C ILE A 274 -1.61 12.77 -24.62
N LYS A 275 -2.70 12.41 -23.94
CA LYS A 275 -4.02 13.00 -24.11
C LYS A 275 -4.37 13.77 -22.85
N TYR A 276 -4.79 15.01 -23.01
CA TYR A 276 -5.21 15.84 -21.90
C TYR A 276 -6.71 16.15 -21.98
N ARG A 277 -7.38 16.00 -20.84
CA ARG A 277 -8.71 16.56 -20.58
C ARG A 277 -8.68 17.23 -19.22
N ARG A 278 -9.65 18.11 -18.93
CA ARG A 278 -9.66 18.85 -17.65
C ARG A 278 -9.46 17.92 -16.45
N GLY A 279 -8.38 18.15 -15.70
CA GLY A 279 -8.03 17.40 -14.48
C GLY A 279 -7.56 15.96 -14.71
N HIS A 280 -7.29 15.54 -15.95
CA HIS A 280 -6.78 14.20 -16.25
C HIS A 280 -5.76 14.23 -17.38
N ILE A 281 -4.64 13.54 -17.17
CA ILE A 281 -3.62 13.29 -18.18
C ILE A 281 -3.55 11.78 -18.41
N THR A 282 -3.66 11.35 -19.66
CA THR A 282 -3.45 9.95 -20.05
C THR A 282 -2.20 9.86 -20.90
N ILE A 283 -1.32 8.94 -20.56
CA ILE A 283 -0.12 8.65 -21.33
C ILE A 283 -0.51 7.80 -22.54
N LEU A 284 -0.21 8.26 -23.75
CA LEU A 284 -0.51 7.54 -24.99
C LEU A 284 0.72 6.84 -25.54
N ASN A 285 1.87 7.50 -25.48
CA ASN A 285 3.13 6.96 -25.97
C ASN A 285 4.22 7.18 -24.93
N ARG A 286 4.42 6.16 -24.11
CA ARG A 286 5.44 6.16 -23.07
C ARG A 286 6.85 6.30 -23.64
N LYS A 287 7.13 5.68 -24.78
CA LYS A 287 8.47 5.70 -25.39
C LYS A 287 8.89 7.12 -25.79
N VAL A 288 7.97 7.89 -26.37
CA VAL A 288 8.21 9.31 -26.70
C VAL A 288 8.55 10.13 -25.45
N MET A 289 7.92 9.85 -24.31
CA MET A 289 8.25 10.52 -23.05
C MET A 289 9.60 10.07 -22.49
N GLU A 290 9.92 8.77 -22.60
CA GLU A 290 11.21 8.23 -22.15
C GLU A 290 12.39 8.79 -22.97
N ASP A 291 12.19 9.07 -24.25
CA ASP A 291 13.22 9.67 -25.11
C ASP A 291 13.48 11.16 -24.79
N ARG A 292 12.60 11.80 -24.02
CA ARG A 292 12.73 13.20 -23.58
C ARG A 292 13.39 13.39 -22.22
N VAL A 293 13.40 12.36 -21.39
CA VAL A 293 13.95 12.46 -20.03
C VAL A 293 15.45 12.15 -20.02
N SER A 294 16.14 12.69 -19.02
CA SER A 294 17.56 12.44 -18.82
C SER A 294 17.82 10.98 -18.48
N GLU A 295 19.07 10.53 -18.69
CA GLU A 295 19.57 9.22 -18.24
C GLU A 295 19.33 8.98 -16.73
N GLY A 296 19.19 10.05 -15.95
CA GLY A 296 18.89 10.00 -14.53
C GLY A 296 17.56 9.32 -14.18
N TYR A 297 16.53 9.44 -15.03
CA TYR A 297 15.28 8.69 -14.83
C TYR A 297 15.49 7.17 -14.97
N ILE A 298 16.22 6.75 -16.00
CA ILE A 298 16.52 5.34 -16.25
C ILE A 298 17.42 4.78 -15.13
N GLY A 299 18.44 5.53 -14.73
CA GLY A 299 19.32 5.19 -13.62
C GLY A 299 18.55 5.00 -12.31
N LEU A 300 17.62 5.91 -12.00
CA LEU A 300 16.76 5.81 -10.83
C LEU A 300 15.90 4.55 -10.86
N LYS A 301 15.24 4.26 -11.98
CA LYS A 301 14.38 3.07 -12.13
C LYS A 301 15.18 1.77 -11.93
N LYS A 302 16.38 1.70 -12.51
CA LYS A 302 17.30 0.56 -12.31
C LYS A 302 17.71 0.42 -10.85
N GLU A 303 18.02 1.51 -10.18
CA GLU A 303 18.45 1.47 -8.79
C GLU A 303 17.32 1.05 -7.85
N TYR A 304 16.10 1.55 -8.05
CA TYR A 304 14.92 1.08 -7.32
C TYR A 304 14.71 -0.42 -7.51
N HIS A 305 14.84 -0.91 -8.75
CA HIS A 305 14.74 -2.34 -9.02
C HIS A 305 15.86 -3.11 -8.32
N ARG A 306 17.11 -2.67 -8.40
CA ARG A 306 18.26 -3.35 -7.76
C ARG A 306 18.15 -3.39 -6.23
N LEU A 307 17.70 -2.30 -5.60
CA LEU A 307 17.61 -2.17 -4.15
C LEU A 307 16.39 -2.86 -3.55
N LEU A 308 15.28 -2.96 -4.29
CA LEU A 308 14.01 -3.47 -3.78
C LEU A 308 13.62 -4.84 -4.36
N SER A 309 14.29 -5.31 -5.40
CA SER A 309 14.10 -6.68 -5.89
C SER A 309 14.79 -7.66 -4.95
N ASN A 310 14.01 -8.64 -4.48
CA ASN A 310 14.44 -9.64 -3.53
C ASN A 310 15.51 -10.58 -4.12
N GLU A 311 16.79 -10.28 -3.96
CA GLU A 311 17.83 -11.32 -3.95
C GLU A 311 17.68 -12.27 -2.74
N ALA A 312 16.80 -11.94 -1.78
CA ALA A 312 16.53 -12.73 -0.59
C ALA A 312 15.76 -14.04 -0.84
N GLN A 313 15.20 -14.27 -2.04
CA GLN A 313 14.62 -15.58 -2.39
C GLN A 313 15.68 -16.59 -2.87
N ALA A 314 16.80 -16.12 -3.45
CA ALA A 314 17.83 -17.01 -4.00
C ALA A 314 18.68 -17.70 -2.92
N THR A 315 18.83 -17.11 -1.73
CA THR A 315 19.69 -17.67 -0.67
C THR A 315 18.95 -18.68 0.20
N THR A 316 17.63 -18.53 0.39
CA THR A 316 16.85 -19.48 1.20
C THR A 316 16.52 -20.75 0.42
N GLU A 317 16.24 -20.67 -0.89
CA GLU A 317 16.05 -21.88 -1.71
C GLU A 317 17.36 -22.67 -1.92
N ASN A 318 18.50 -21.99 -2.09
CA ASN A 318 19.80 -22.66 -2.17
C ASN A 318 20.23 -23.30 -0.84
N ALA A 319 19.88 -22.71 0.31
CA ALA A 319 20.16 -23.34 1.61
C ALA A 319 19.33 -24.62 1.82
N PHE A 320 18.04 -24.61 1.43
CA PHE A 320 17.18 -25.80 1.51
C PHE A 320 17.57 -26.90 0.49
N GLN A 321 18.09 -26.55 -0.70
CA GLN A 321 18.59 -27.53 -1.66
C GLN A 321 19.97 -28.10 -1.29
N THR A 322 20.80 -27.34 -0.58
CA THR A 322 22.10 -27.84 -0.09
C THR A 322 21.93 -28.81 1.07
N ASP A 323 20.98 -28.57 1.99
CA ASP A 323 20.69 -29.52 3.09
C ASP A 323 20.00 -30.82 2.63
N LEU A 324 19.11 -30.75 1.63
CA LEU A 324 18.44 -31.93 1.08
C LEU A 324 19.38 -32.83 0.24
N SER A 325 20.43 -32.27 -0.34
CA SER A 325 21.45 -33.06 -1.05
C SER A 325 22.42 -33.74 -0.08
N TYR A 326 22.76 -33.10 1.05
CA TYR A 326 23.55 -33.73 2.13
C TYR A 326 22.82 -34.88 2.85
N LEU A 327 21.51 -34.75 3.10
CA LEU A 327 20.71 -35.80 3.73
C LEU A 327 20.40 -36.99 2.81
N ARG A 328 20.45 -36.81 1.47
CA ARG A 328 20.29 -37.91 0.50
C ARG A 328 21.57 -38.69 0.20
N MET A 329 22.74 -38.18 0.54
CA MET A 329 24.01 -38.88 0.33
C MET A 329 24.45 -39.73 1.54
N ASN A 330 23.86 -39.53 2.72
CA ASN A 330 24.25 -40.20 3.97
C ASN A 330 23.09 -40.98 4.64
N GLY A 331 22.04 -41.30 3.90
CA GLY A 331 20.86 -42.05 4.37
C GLY A 331 20.73 -43.43 3.74
#